data_AF-S7ZGG3-F1
#
_entry.id   AF-S7ZGG3-F1
#
_cell.length_a   1.000
_cell.length_b   1.000
_cell.length_c   1.000
_cell.angle_alpha   90.00
_cell.angle_beta   90.00
_cell.angle_gamma   90.00
#
_symmetry.space_group_name_H-M   'P 1'
#
loop_
_entity.id
_entity.type
_entity.pdbx_description
1 polymer ?
#
loop_
_entity_poly.entity_id
_entity_poly.type
_entity_poly.pdbx_seq_one_letter_code
_entity_poly.pdbx_strand_id
1 'polypeptide(L)'
;MQITKISLFLFAAMGAVASPIDAESDGLNARAVNAANIQYTEKCYTKDNNCKYENDGKTHFVKCPSAANTKCEKDGNRCTHESYNGNVKCDFRH
;
A
#
# COMPACT_ATOMS: atom_id res chain seq x y z
N MET A 1 29.26 -5.98 -57.21
CA MET A 1 28.69 -5.36 -55.99
C MET A 1 27.73 -6.38 -55.39
N GLN A 2 28.22 -7.24 -54.49
CA GLN A 2 27.44 -8.30 -53.86
C GLN A 2 27.33 -7.99 -52.37
N ILE A 3 26.10 -8.16 -51.88
CA ILE A 3 25.60 -7.66 -50.60
C ILE A 3 26.14 -8.53 -49.47
N THR A 4 26.94 -7.93 -48.58
CA THR A 4 27.37 -8.54 -47.33
C THR A 4 26.15 -8.75 -46.43
N LYS A 5 25.75 -10.01 -46.21
CA LYS A 5 24.70 -10.40 -45.25
C LYS A 5 25.38 -10.86 -43.97
N ILE A 6 25.45 -9.99 -42.96
CA ILE A 6 25.88 -10.36 -41.62
C ILE A 6 24.67 -10.99 -40.92
N SER A 7 24.73 -12.30 -40.68
CA SER A 7 23.75 -13.02 -39.85
C SER A 7 24.07 -12.77 -38.38
N LEU A 8 23.18 -12.07 -37.68
CA LEU A 8 23.29 -11.88 -36.23
C LEU A 8 22.31 -12.84 -35.54
N PHE A 9 22.83 -13.97 -35.08
CA PHE A 9 22.15 -14.83 -34.12
C PHE A 9 22.27 -14.21 -32.72
N LEU A 10 21.14 -13.94 -32.07
CA LEU A 10 21.07 -13.58 -30.66
C LEU A 10 20.32 -14.68 -29.91
N PHE A 11 21.09 -15.59 -29.32
CA PHE A 11 20.62 -16.46 -28.25
C PHE A 11 20.63 -15.67 -26.94
N ALA A 12 19.45 -15.41 -26.39
CA ALA A 12 19.30 -15.05 -24.99
C ALA A 12 18.48 -16.14 -24.31
N ALA A 13 19.17 -17.14 -23.77
CA ALA A 13 18.61 -18.08 -22.82
C ALA A 13 18.76 -17.50 -21.43
N MET A 14 17.66 -17.15 -20.77
CA MET A 14 17.58 -17.07 -19.31
C MET A 14 16.20 -17.56 -18.90
N GLY A 15 16.18 -18.80 -18.39
CA GLY A 15 15.07 -19.30 -17.63
C GLY A 15 14.98 -18.54 -16.32
N ALA A 16 13.80 -18.00 -16.03
CA ALA A 16 13.37 -17.75 -14.68
C ALA A 16 12.10 -18.59 -14.50
N VAL A 17 12.23 -19.65 -13.72
CA VAL A 17 11.07 -20.29 -13.11
C VAL A 17 10.35 -19.22 -12.31
N ALA A 18 9.14 -18.86 -12.73
CA ALA A 18 8.23 -18.15 -11.84
C ALA A 18 7.77 -19.18 -10.81
N SER A 19 8.59 -19.40 -9.79
CA SER A 19 8.09 -19.92 -8.53
C SER A 19 6.96 -18.96 -8.10
N PRO A 20 5.76 -19.43 -7.75
CA PRO A 20 4.81 -18.56 -7.07
C PRO A 20 5.51 -18.11 -5.78
N ILE A 21 5.94 -16.86 -5.76
CA ILE A 21 6.23 -16.16 -4.52
C ILE A 21 4.90 -16.12 -3.81
N ASP A 22 4.82 -16.89 -2.73
CA ASP A 22 3.79 -16.76 -1.71
C ASP A 22 3.56 -15.27 -1.48
N ALA A 23 2.33 -14.83 -1.73
CA ALA A 23 1.95 -13.42 -1.61
C ALA A 23 1.72 -13.11 -0.13
N GLU A 24 2.78 -13.15 0.63
CA GLU A 24 2.91 -12.57 1.95
C GLU A 24 4.22 -11.78 1.96
N SER A 25 4.23 -10.62 2.63
CA SER A 25 5.32 -9.61 2.64
C SER A 25 5.14 -8.56 1.54
N ASP A 26 5.21 -7.26 1.80
CA ASP A 26 5.49 -6.52 3.02
C ASP A 26 5.13 -5.05 2.75
N GLY A 27 5.06 -4.26 3.82
CA GLY A 27 4.76 -2.83 3.77
C GLY A 27 5.52 -2.10 2.68
N LEU A 28 4.76 -1.47 1.79
CA LEU A 28 5.26 -0.62 0.70
C LEU A 28 5.99 0.60 1.31
N ASN A 29 7.30 0.46 1.53
CA ASN A 29 8.20 1.58 1.82
C ASN A 29 8.38 2.43 0.55
N ALA A 30 7.45 3.35 0.30
CA ALA A 30 7.59 4.40 -0.71
C ALA A 30 8.05 5.70 -0.05
N ARG A 31 9.27 5.71 0.51
CA ARG A 31 9.95 6.97 0.86
C ARG A 31 10.58 7.58 -0.38
N ALA A 32 9.82 8.45 -1.04
CA ALA A 32 10.26 9.72 -1.63
C ALA A 32 9.23 10.12 -2.70
N VAL A 33 8.60 11.28 -2.51
CA VAL A 33 8.46 12.37 -3.50
C VAL A 33 7.22 13.21 -3.13
N ASN A 34 7.53 14.42 -2.64
CA ASN A 34 6.68 15.60 -2.58
C ASN A 34 5.53 15.60 -1.57
N ALA A 35 5.07 16.81 -1.25
CA ALA A 35 3.86 17.14 -0.48
C ALA A 35 2.57 16.63 -1.17
N ALA A 36 2.59 15.39 -1.65
CA ALA A 36 1.48 14.66 -2.22
C ALA A 36 0.57 14.19 -1.10
N ASN A 37 -0.71 14.02 -1.40
CA ASN A 37 -1.70 13.48 -0.48
C ASN A 37 -1.33 12.04 -0.08
N ILE A 38 -0.49 11.86 0.94
CA ILE A 38 -0.07 10.54 1.43
C ILE A 38 -1.27 9.93 2.15
N GLN A 39 -1.74 8.81 1.61
CA GLN A 39 -2.79 7.98 2.17
C GLN A 39 -2.16 6.80 2.92
N TYR A 40 -2.37 6.76 4.23
CA TYR A 40 -2.00 5.61 5.05
C TYR A 40 -3.21 4.70 5.16
N THR A 41 -3.12 3.50 4.59
CA THR A 41 -4.23 2.53 4.63
C THR A 41 -3.90 1.37 5.55
N GLU A 42 -4.51 1.36 6.71
CA GLU A 42 -4.14 0.51 7.85
C GLU A 42 -5.37 -0.03 8.59
N LYS A 43 -5.24 -0.36 9.87
CA LYS A 43 -6.29 -1.00 10.68
C LYS A 43 -6.87 -0.05 11.73
N CYS A 44 -8.18 -0.11 11.93
CA CYS A 44 -8.87 0.58 13.01
C CYS A 44 -9.17 -0.34 14.20
N TYR A 45 -9.41 0.29 15.35
CA TYR A 45 -9.71 -0.36 16.62
C TYR A 45 -10.91 0.31 17.30
N THR A 46 -11.83 -0.51 17.78
CA THR A 46 -13.12 -0.15 18.37
C THR A 46 -13.00 0.51 19.74
N LYS A 47 -12.05 0.05 20.57
CA LYS A 47 -11.87 0.52 21.96
C LYS A 47 -11.84 2.05 22.06
N ASP A 48 -11.07 2.69 21.19
CA ASP A 48 -10.89 4.15 21.19
C ASP A 48 -11.47 4.83 19.94
N ASN A 49 -12.06 4.04 19.04
CA ASN A 49 -12.50 4.44 17.70
C ASN A 49 -11.37 5.11 16.90
N ASN A 50 -10.22 4.45 16.80
CA ASN A 50 -9.01 5.03 16.20
C ASN A 50 -8.48 4.16 15.05
N CYS A 51 -7.99 4.84 14.01
CA CYS A 51 -7.15 4.27 12.97
C CYS A 51 -5.69 4.32 13.44
N LYS A 52 -5.02 3.18 13.47
CA LYS A 52 -3.58 3.10 13.76
C LYS A 52 -2.84 3.12 12.42
N TYR A 53 -1.83 3.95 12.28
CA TYR A 53 -0.98 3.94 11.09
C TYR A 53 0.50 4.09 11.44
N GLU A 54 1.36 3.60 10.56
CA GLU A 54 2.80 3.75 10.70
C GLU A 54 3.31 4.83 9.75
N ASN A 55 4.08 5.76 10.30
CA ASN A 55 4.80 6.75 9.51
C ASN A 55 6.21 6.90 10.09
N ASP A 56 7.21 6.88 9.21
CA ASP A 56 8.61 6.98 9.61
C ASP A 56 9.03 5.95 10.69
N GLY A 57 8.47 4.74 10.66
CA GLY A 57 8.74 3.69 11.65
C GLY A 57 8.13 3.95 13.03
N LYS A 58 7.26 4.95 13.17
CA LYS A 58 6.52 5.26 14.39
C LYS A 58 5.05 4.97 14.22
N THR A 59 4.45 4.46 15.29
CA THR A 59 3.01 4.23 15.36
C THR A 59 2.29 5.51 15.74
N HIS A 60 1.30 5.87 14.94
CA HIS A 60 0.41 6.99 15.16
C HIS A 60 -1.04 6.51 15.26
N PHE A 61 -1.87 7.29 15.94
CA PHE A 61 -3.29 7.04 16.09
C PHE A 61 -4.07 8.28 15.67
N VAL A 62 -5.09 8.10 14.86
CA VAL A 62 -6.02 9.16 14.48
C VAL A 62 -7.45 8.70 14.71
N LYS A 63 -8.28 9.60 15.23
CA LYS A 63 -9.71 9.34 15.49
C LYS A 63 -10.43 9.04 14.18
N CYS A 64 -11.17 7.93 14.16
CA CYS A 64 -12.23 7.74 13.17
C CYS A 64 -13.38 8.72 13.49
N PRO A 65 -14.15 9.13 12.47
CA PRO A 65 -15.44 9.78 12.71
C PRO A 65 -16.35 8.92 13.59
N SER A 66 -17.21 9.55 14.39
CA SER A 66 -18.12 8.83 15.31
C SER A 66 -19.48 8.51 14.70
N ALA A 67 -19.77 8.99 13.48
CA ALA A 67 -21.04 8.77 12.83
C ALA A 67 -21.20 7.28 12.42
N ALA A 68 -22.45 6.82 12.37
CA ALA A 68 -22.77 5.49 11.85
C ALA A 68 -22.17 5.31 10.45
N ASN A 69 -21.66 4.12 10.14
CA ASN A 69 -20.99 3.78 8.88
C ASN A 69 -19.63 4.48 8.63
N THR A 70 -19.08 5.20 9.61
CA THR A 70 -17.74 5.83 9.50
C THR A 70 -16.89 5.65 10.76
N LYS A 71 -17.48 5.12 11.83
CA LYS A 71 -16.78 4.62 13.00
C LYS A 71 -16.18 3.25 12.73
N CYS A 72 -15.16 2.89 13.51
CA CYS A 72 -14.65 1.54 13.55
C CYS A 72 -15.65 0.62 14.27
N GLU A 73 -16.24 -0.32 13.55
CA GLU A 73 -17.23 -1.27 14.11
C GLU A 73 -16.61 -2.58 14.58
N LYS A 74 -15.45 -2.93 14.03
CA LYS A 74 -14.73 -4.16 14.35
C LYS A 74 -13.22 -3.91 14.32
N ASP A 75 -12.51 -4.48 15.30
CA ASP A 75 -11.06 -4.40 15.35
C ASP A 75 -10.44 -5.05 14.12
N GLY A 76 -9.45 -4.36 13.53
CA GLY A 76 -8.76 -4.83 12.34
C GLY A 76 -9.44 -4.45 11.02
N ASN A 77 -10.59 -3.76 11.06
CA ASN A 77 -11.20 -3.18 9.87
C ASN A 77 -10.26 -2.15 9.21
N ARG A 78 -10.42 -1.95 7.90
CA ARG A 78 -9.55 -1.02 7.16
C ARG A 78 -9.87 0.42 7.52
N CYS A 79 -8.84 1.24 7.60
CA CYS A 79 -8.98 2.69 7.70
C CYS A 79 -7.96 3.39 6.82
N THR A 80 -8.34 4.54 6.27
CA THR A 80 -7.49 5.37 5.42
C THR A 80 -7.34 6.74 6.06
N HIS A 81 -6.10 7.17 6.27
CA HIS A 81 -5.76 8.51 6.74
C HIS A 81 -5.08 9.30 5.61
N GLU A 82 -5.74 10.37 5.16
CA GLU A 82 -5.20 11.35 4.22
C GLU A 82 -4.44 12.42 5.01
N SER A 83 -3.12 12.35 5.04
CA SER A 83 -2.28 13.26 5.84
C SER A 83 -2.37 14.73 5.43
N TYR A 84 -2.65 15.00 4.15
CA TYR A 84 -2.72 16.37 3.63
C TYR A 84 -3.91 17.16 4.21
N ASN A 85 -5.08 16.54 4.27
CA ASN A 85 -6.32 17.17 4.78
C ASN A 85 -6.70 16.71 6.19
N GLY A 86 -5.97 15.75 6.76
CA GLY A 86 -6.32 15.09 8.02
C GLY A 86 -7.57 14.22 7.96
N ASN A 87 -8.08 13.91 6.76
CA ASN A 87 -9.32 13.13 6.61
C ASN A 87 -9.07 11.67 7.01
N VAL A 88 -10.04 11.06 7.67
CA VAL A 88 -10.00 9.67 8.11
C VAL A 88 -11.29 8.99 7.69
N LYS A 89 -11.13 7.91 6.92
CA LYS A 89 -12.22 7.03 6.54
C LYS A 89 -11.98 5.68 7.19
N CYS A 90 -12.84 5.29 8.14
CA CYS A 90 -12.81 3.94 8.70
C CYS A 90 -13.91 3.14 8.01
N ASP A 91 -13.50 2.17 7.22
CA ASP A 91 -14.38 1.36 6.37
C ASP A 91 -14.72 0.05 7.09
N PHE A 92 -16.00 -0.28 7.10
CA PHE A 92 -16.55 -1.49 7.68
C PHE A 92 -17.06 -2.45 6.59
N ARG A 93 -17.02 -2.04 5.31
CA ARG A 93 -17.50 -2.82 4.17
C ARG A 93 -16.35 -3.60 3.55
N HIS A 94 -16.48 -4.92 3.59
CA HIS A 94 -15.71 -5.87 2.79
C HIS A 94 -16.34 -6.02 1.41
#